data_AF-A0A651E7Q8-F1
#
_entry.id   AF-A0A651E7Q8-F1
#
_cell.length_a   1.000
_cell.length_b   1.000
_cell.length_c   1.000
_cell.angle_alpha   90.00
_cell.angle_beta   90.00
_cell.angle_gamma   90.00
#
_symmetry.space_group_name_H-M   'P 1'
#
loop_
_entity.id
_entity.type
_entity.pdbx_description
1 polymer ?
#
loop_
_entity_poly.entity_id
_entity_poly.type
_entity_poly.pdbx_seq_one_letter_code
_entity_poly.pdbx_strand_id
1 'polypeptide(L)'
;MYLTDYHAKYYAYELTKRFSSDKLEKLAGTFAGAQVDINPHQVDAALFAFQSPLSKGALLADEVGLGKTIEAGLVIAQKWAERARRILVITPANLRKQWQQELTEKFFLPCKIL
;
A
#
# COMPACT_ATOMS: atom_id res chain seq x y z
N MET A 1 -9.93 -13.76 29.09
CA MET A 1 -8.59 -13.18 29.31
C MET A 1 -8.80 -11.72 29.70
N TYR A 2 -8.46 -11.33 30.93
CA TYR A 2 -8.68 -9.96 31.39
C TYR A 2 -7.47 -9.09 31.04
N LEU A 3 -7.70 -8.02 30.27
CA LEU A 3 -6.68 -7.00 30.05
C LEU A 3 -6.49 -6.22 31.36
N THR A 4 -5.25 -6.19 31.85
CA THR A 4 -4.86 -5.34 32.98
C THR A 4 -4.53 -3.95 32.49
N ASP A 5 -4.48 -2.95 33.37
CA ASP A 5 -4.07 -1.59 33.02
C ASP A 5 -2.66 -1.53 32.40
N TYR A 6 -1.79 -2.47 32.80
CA TYR A 6 -0.48 -2.64 32.20
C TYR A 6 -0.58 -3.10 30.74
N HIS A 7 -1.41 -4.12 30.47
CA HIS A 7 -1.67 -4.57 29.10
C HIS A 7 -2.29 -3.45 28.26
N ALA A 8 -3.24 -2.69 28.81
CA ALA A 8 -3.85 -1.56 28.11
C ALA A 8 -2.82 -0.48 27.76
N LYS A 9 -1.93 -0.11 28.69
CA LYS A 9 -0.82 0.82 28.40
C LYS A 9 0.18 0.26 27.40
N TYR A 10 0.51 -1.02 27.50
CA TYR A 10 1.43 -1.68 26.58
C TYR A 10 0.86 -1.71 25.15
N TYR A 11 -0.40 -2.11 24.98
CA TYR A 11 -1.04 -2.12 23.66
C TYR A 11 -1.29 -0.71 23.13
N ALA A 12 -1.68 0.25 23.99
CA ALA A 12 -1.76 1.65 23.58
C ALA A 12 -0.40 2.15 23.11
N TYR A 13 0.68 1.84 23.85
CA TYR A 13 2.04 2.19 23.44
C TYR A 13 2.44 1.53 22.12
N GLU A 14 2.17 0.25 21.92
CA GLU A 14 2.44 -0.46 20.66
C GLU A 14 1.62 0.09 19.48
N LEU A 15 0.35 0.46 19.71
CA LEU A 15 -0.50 1.10 18.70
C LEU A 15 -0.10 2.55 18.40
N THR A 16 0.47 3.26 19.38
CA THR A 16 0.88 4.67 19.26
C THR A 16 2.33 4.82 18.85
N LYS A 17 3.14 3.75 18.99
CA LYS A 17 4.41 3.58 18.32
C LYS A 17 4.10 3.77 16.84
N ARG A 18 4.40 4.97 16.35
CA ARG A 18 4.65 5.17 14.94
C ARG A 18 5.81 4.24 14.66
N PHE A 19 5.53 3.08 14.08
CA PHE A 19 6.52 2.08 13.70
C PHE A 19 7.77 2.82 13.21
N SER A 20 8.87 2.63 13.94
CA SER A 20 10.19 3.04 13.49
C SER A 20 10.31 2.55 12.06
N SER A 21 10.50 3.47 11.14
CA SER A 21 10.21 3.31 9.72
C SER A 21 11.25 2.45 9.01
N ASP A 22 11.38 1.19 9.41
CA ASP A 22 11.96 0.18 8.54
C ASP A 22 10.90 -0.18 7.50
N LYS A 23 11.21 0.29 6.31
CA LYS A 23 10.38 0.39 5.12
C LYS A 23 9.63 -0.90 4.76
N LEU A 24 10.18 -2.05 5.16
CA LEU A 24 9.62 -3.38 4.92
C LEU A 24 8.48 -3.74 5.89
N GLU A 25 8.59 -3.42 7.19
CA GLU A 25 7.53 -3.70 8.19
C GLU A 25 6.27 -2.87 7.91
N LYS A 26 6.46 -1.63 7.42
CA LYS A 26 5.36 -0.80 6.93
C LYS A 26 4.56 -1.50 5.84
N LEU A 27 5.26 -2.16 4.91
CA LEU A 27 4.62 -2.87 3.82
C LEU A 27 4.12 -4.25 4.23
N ALA A 28 4.71 -4.89 5.24
CA ALA A 28 4.30 -6.22 5.71
C ALA A 28 2.81 -6.28 6.11
N GLY A 29 2.29 -5.25 6.77
CA GLY A 29 0.85 -5.17 7.07
C GLY A 29 -0.03 -5.02 5.83
N THR A 30 0.47 -4.32 4.81
CA THR A 30 -0.19 -4.16 3.51
C THR A 30 -0.10 -5.44 2.68
N PHE A 31 1.03 -6.14 2.73
CA PHE A 31 1.29 -7.41 2.05
C PHE A 31 0.46 -8.55 2.63
N ALA A 32 0.35 -8.63 3.96
CA ALA A 32 -0.47 -9.65 4.62
C ALA A 32 -1.96 -9.53 4.28
N GLY A 33 -2.43 -8.33 3.91
CA GLY A 33 -3.80 -8.09 3.47
C GLY A 33 -4.02 -8.26 1.97
N ALA A 34 -2.97 -8.29 1.14
CA ALA A 34 -3.11 -8.38 -0.31
C ALA A 34 -3.18 -9.85 -0.77
N GLN A 35 -4.17 -10.21 -1.61
CA GLN A 35 -4.26 -11.54 -2.23
C GLN A 35 -3.36 -11.64 -3.47
N VAL A 36 -2.10 -11.21 -3.35
CA VAL A 36 -1.15 -11.21 -4.47
C VAL A 36 0.15 -11.84 -4.02
N ASP A 37 0.65 -12.80 -4.79
CA ASP A 37 2.03 -13.23 -4.68
C ASP A 37 2.92 -12.12 -5.23
N ILE A 38 3.48 -11.34 -4.30
CA ILE A 38 4.29 -10.16 -4.62
C ILE A 38 5.74 -10.60 -4.82
N ASN A 39 6.29 -10.27 -5.98
CA ASN A 39 7.69 -10.56 -6.27
C ASN A 39 8.63 -9.56 -5.57
N PRO A 40 9.85 -9.96 -5.19
CA PRO A 40 10.81 -9.09 -4.50
C PRO A 40 11.05 -7.75 -5.22
N HIS A 41 11.14 -7.75 -6.56
CA HIS A 41 11.36 -6.51 -7.32
C HIS A 41 10.19 -5.51 -7.20
N GLN A 42 8.95 -6.00 -7.01
CA GLN A 42 7.78 -5.15 -6.85
C GLN A 42 7.76 -4.49 -5.48
N VAL A 43 8.29 -5.18 -4.46
CA VAL A 43 8.55 -4.60 -3.15
C VAL A 43 9.54 -3.45 -3.30
N ASP A 44 10.66 -3.69 -4.00
CA ASP A 44 11.69 -2.67 -4.22
C ASP A 44 11.18 -1.45 -5.00
N ALA A 45 10.32 -1.65 -6.00
CA ALA A 45 9.68 -0.58 -6.76
C ALA A 45 8.74 0.27 -5.89
N ALA A 46 7.89 -0.38 -5.07
CA ALA A 46 7.01 0.32 -4.13
C ALA A 46 7.85 1.10 -3.10
N LEU A 47 8.87 0.44 -2.55
CA LEU A 47 9.86 1.03 -1.67
C LEU A 47 10.48 2.27 -2.31
N PHE A 48 10.97 2.20 -3.54
CA PHE A 48 11.54 3.34 -4.27
C PHE A 48 10.54 4.50 -4.36
N ALA A 49 9.28 4.22 -4.68
CA ALA A 49 8.24 5.24 -4.77
C ALA A 49 7.99 5.99 -3.44
N PHE A 50 8.16 5.33 -2.29
CA PHE A 50 8.07 5.99 -0.97
C PHE A 50 9.33 6.75 -0.57
N GLN A 51 10.49 6.33 -1.06
CA GLN A 51 11.81 6.84 -0.68
C GLN A 51 12.26 8.03 -1.51
N SER A 52 11.36 8.67 -2.25
CA SER A 52 11.61 9.91 -2.95
C SER A 52 11.10 11.10 -2.13
N PRO A 53 11.81 11.53 -1.06
CA PRO A 53 11.39 12.66 -0.23
C PRO A 53 11.62 14.01 -0.91
N LEU A 54 12.42 14.07 -1.98
CA LEU A 54 12.75 15.31 -2.71
C LEU A 54 11.90 15.53 -3.98
N SER A 55 11.38 14.46 -4.59
CA SER A 55 10.47 14.57 -5.72
C SER A 55 9.02 14.44 -5.23
N LYS A 56 8.14 15.29 -5.73
CA LYS A 56 6.69 15.27 -5.42
C LYS A 56 5.96 14.04 -6.00
N GLY A 57 6.68 12.96 -6.31
CA GLY A 57 6.20 11.77 -7.00
C GLY A 57 7.35 10.86 -7.45
N ALA A 58 7.00 9.66 -7.92
CA ALA A 58 7.93 8.68 -8.47
C ALA A 58 7.46 8.23 -9.85
N LEU A 59 8.40 7.85 -10.71
CA LEU A 59 8.13 7.28 -12.03
C LEU A 59 8.48 5.78 -12.00
N LEU A 60 7.48 4.92 -12.17
CA LEU A 60 7.66 3.48 -12.35
C LEU A 60 7.76 3.20 -13.86
N ALA A 61 8.97 2.87 -14.33
CA ALA A 61 9.29 2.77 -15.75
C ALA A 61 9.86 1.39 -16.13
N ASP A 62 9.50 0.34 -15.39
CA ASP A 62 9.94 -1.03 -15.66
C ASP A 62 9.38 -1.57 -16.99
N GLU A 63 9.86 -2.73 -17.43
CA GLU A 63 9.40 -3.39 -18.66
C GLU A 63 7.89 -3.71 -18.65
N VAL A 64 7.29 -3.75 -19.84
CA VAL A 64 5.87 -4.11 -20.02
C VAL A 64 5.65 -5.54 -19.51
N GLY A 65 4.65 -5.73 -18.64
CA GLY A 65 4.32 -7.05 -18.08
C GLY A 65 4.90 -7.34 -16.69
N LEU A 66 5.83 -6.53 -16.17
CA LEU A 66 6.45 -6.76 -14.84
C LEU A 66 5.56 -6.48 -13.62
N GLY A 67 4.34 -5.98 -13.85
CA GLY A 67 3.36 -5.77 -12.79
C GLY A 67 3.30 -4.35 -12.22
N LYS A 68 3.58 -3.32 -13.03
CA LYS A 68 3.40 -1.89 -12.65
C LYS A 68 2.06 -1.57 -11.98
N THR A 69 0.96 -2.23 -12.39
CA THR A 69 -0.35 -2.06 -11.76
C THR A 69 -0.36 -2.56 -10.31
N ILE A 70 0.31 -3.70 -10.05
CA ILE A 70 0.47 -4.25 -8.70
C ILE A 70 1.36 -3.35 -7.85
N GLU A 71 2.48 -2.87 -8.40
CA GLU A 71 3.38 -1.93 -7.71
C GLU A 71 2.67 -0.63 -7.33
N ALA A 72 1.89 -0.05 -8.25
CA ALA A 72 1.07 1.12 -7.97
C ALA A 72 -0.04 0.81 -6.95
N GLY A 73 -0.65 -0.37 -7.03
CA GLY A 73 -1.63 -0.85 -6.04
C GLY A 73 -1.03 -0.95 -4.64
N LEU A 74 0.21 -1.43 -4.52
CA LEU A 74 0.96 -1.47 -3.26
C LEU A 74 1.22 -0.07 -2.70
N VAL A 75 1.59 0.87 -3.56
CA VAL A 75 1.76 2.28 -3.17
C VAL A 75 0.45 2.86 -2.64
N ILE A 76 -0.66 2.61 -3.33
CA ILE A 76 -2.00 3.06 -2.93
C ILE A 76 -2.43 2.43 -1.60
N ALA A 77 -2.25 1.12 -1.44
CA ALA A 77 -2.65 0.38 -0.25
C ALA A 77 -1.86 0.84 0.99
N GLN A 78 -0.56 1.09 0.84
CA GLN A 78 0.24 1.68 1.90
C GLN A 78 -0.23 3.09 2.27
N LYS A 79 -0.51 3.95 1.28
CA LYS A 79 -1.04 5.29 1.54
C LYS A 79 -2.41 5.22 2.23
N TRP A 80 -3.23 4.24 1.87
CA TRP A 80 -4.49 3.98 2.55
C TRP A 80 -4.29 3.53 3.99
N ALA A 81 -3.31 2.67 4.28
CA ALA A 81 -2.94 2.31 5.65
C ALA A 81 -2.46 3.53 6.46
N GLU A 82 -1.76 4.48 5.81
CA GLU A 82 -1.36 5.78 6.36
C GLU A 82 -2.52 6.80 6.46
N ARG A 83 -3.78 6.36 6.30
CA ARG A 83 -5.01 7.18 6.35
C ARG A 83 -5.18 8.20 5.21
N ALA A 84 -4.44 8.07 4.11
CA ALA A 84 -4.77 8.82 2.90
C ALA A 84 -6.09 8.30 2.31
N ARG A 85 -7.10 9.16 2.20
CA ARG A 85 -8.44 8.80 1.68
C ARG A 85 -8.80 9.49 0.36
N ARG A 86 -7.97 10.45 -0.08
CA ARG A 86 -8.12 11.16 -1.36
C ARG A 86 -7.04 10.67 -2.31
N ILE A 87 -7.37 9.65 -3.09
CA ILE A 87 -6.48 9.05 -4.08
C ILE A 87 -7.22 9.06 -5.42
N LEU A 88 -6.60 9.64 -6.44
CA LEU A 88 -7.14 9.71 -7.80
C LEU A 88 -6.26 8.87 -8.73
N VAL A 89 -6.87 7.91 -9.42
CA VAL A 89 -6.22 7.12 -10.48
C VAL A 89 -6.67 7.66 -11.82
N ILE A 90 -5.74 8.14 -12.64
CA ILE A 90 -5.99 8.59 -14.01
C ILE A 90 -5.50 7.48 -14.95
N THR A 91 -6.41 6.93 -15.75
CA THR A 91 -6.12 5.81 -16.64
C THR A 91 -6.99 5.86 -17.89
N PRO A 92 -6.53 5.32 -19.05
CA PRO A 92 -7.36 5.13 -20.23
C PRO A 92 -8.71 4.47 -19.95
N ALA A 93 -9.72 4.78 -20.77
CA ALA A 93 -11.10 4.37 -20.52
C ALA A 93 -11.29 2.84 -20.43
N ASN A 94 -10.54 2.09 -21.25
CA ASN A 94 -10.55 0.63 -21.28
C ASN A 94 -9.94 -0.01 -20.01
N LEU A 95 -9.05 0.69 -19.30
CA LEU A 95 -8.36 0.18 -18.11
C LEU A 95 -9.10 0.47 -16.80
N ARG A 96 -10.14 1.31 -16.80
CA ARG A 96 -10.87 1.69 -15.57
C ARG A 96 -11.42 0.48 -14.80
N LYS A 97 -12.03 -0.48 -15.52
CA LYS A 97 -12.57 -1.72 -14.92
C LYS A 97 -11.47 -2.59 -14.34
N GLN A 98 -10.36 -2.74 -15.06
CA GLN A 98 -9.21 -3.51 -14.58
C GLN A 98 -8.65 -2.89 -13.29
N TRP A 99 -8.44 -1.57 -13.25
CA TRP A 99 -7.97 -0.89 -12.05
C TRP A 99 -8.92 -1.05 -10.86
N GLN A 100 -10.24 -0.92 -11.09
CA GLN A 100 -11.22 -1.14 -10.04
C GLN A 100 -11.15 -2.57 -9.49
N GLN A 101 -11.05 -3.56 -10.38
CA GLN A 101 -10.97 -4.97 -10.01
C GLN A 101 -9.70 -5.26 -9.21
N GLU A 102 -8.54 -4.82 -9.70
CA GLU A 102 -7.26 -4.97 -9.02
C GLU A 102 -7.29 -4.37 -7.60
N LEU A 103 -7.78 -3.14 -7.45
CA LEU A 103 -7.85 -2.47 -6.14
C LEU A 103 -8.85 -3.15 -5.19
N THR A 104 -9.99 -3.61 -5.69
CA THR A 104 -11.06 -4.18 -4.85
C THR A 104 -10.79 -5.64 -4.48
N GLU A 105 -10.34 -6.46 -5.44
CA GLU A 105 -10.16 -7.90 -5.24
C GLU A 105 -8.80 -8.21 -4.62
N LYS A 106 -7.73 -7.54 -5.07
CA LYS A 106 -6.38 -7.87 -4.62
C LYS A 106 -5.93 -7.09 -3.41
N PHE A 107 -6.38 -5.84 -3.26
CA PHE A 107 -5.98 -4.95 -2.17
C PHE A 107 -7.12 -4.63 -1.19
N PHE A 108 -8.34 -5.11 -1.46
CA PHE A 108 -9.53 -4.85 -0.62
C PHE A 108 -9.83 -3.37 -0.39
N LEU A 109 -9.49 -2.53 -1.37
CA LEU A 109 -9.70 -1.08 -1.30
C LEU A 109 -10.99 -0.68 -2.03
N PRO A 110 -11.85 0.15 -1.43
CA PRO A 110 -13.02 0.66 -2.11
C PRO A 110 -12.61 1.56 -3.28
N CYS A 111 -13.04 1.22 -4.49
CA CYS A 111 -12.76 1.97 -5.71
C CYS A 111 -14.06 2.26 -6.48
N LYS A 112 -14.31 3.53 -6.80
CA LYS A 112 -15.46 3.97 -7.60
C LYS A 112 -14.97 4.58 -8.91
N ILE A 113 -15.50 4.09 -10.02
CA ILE A 113 -15.32 4.69 -11.34
C ILE A 113 -16.25 5.92 -11.44
N LEU A 114 -15.68 7.05 -11.82
CA LEU A 114 -16.40 8.30 -12.09
C LEU A 114 -16.88 8.37 -13.55
#